data_AF-A6TWR0-F1
#
_entry.id   AF-A6TWR0-F1
#
_cell.length_a   1.000
_cell.length_b   1.000
_cell.length_c   1.000
_cell.angle_alpha   90.00
_cell.angle_beta   90.00
_cell.angle_gamma   90.00
#
_symmetry.space_group_name_H-M   'P 1'
#
loop_
_entity.id
_entity.type
_entity.pdbx_description
1 polymer ?
#
loop_
_entity_poly.entity_id
_entity_poly.type
_entity_poly.pdbx_seq_one_letter_code
_entity_poly.pdbx_strand_id
1 'polypeptide(L)'
;MGKKAQPTKQTQQLIKAYEKGKFKYIFRHGVLNWGITTGFIFLLIVGVVRNGLSLSQISEDIFSTNGILTLMIFCALGAVWGNMMWGWIKKEVEKGQYNQGKKAKK
;
A
#
# COMPACT_ATOMS: atom_id res chain seq x y z
N MET A 1 11.39 -37.19 -14.19
CA MET A 1 11.03 -35.78 -14.50
C MET A 1 10.48 -35.13 -13.25
N GLY A 2 11.29 -34.39 -12.49
CA GLY A 2 10.83 -33.68 -11.30
C GLY A 2 9.86 -32.56 -11.70
N LYS A 3 8.62 -32.61 -11.21
CA LYS A 3 7.66 -31.52 -11.37
C LYS A 3 8.24 -30.29 -10.68
N LYS A 4 8.75 -29.33 -11.46
CA LYS A 4 9.14 -28.00 -10.95
C LYS A 4 7.91 -27.43 -10.23
N ALA A 5 8.02 -27.21 -8.93
CA ALA A 5 6.93 -26.68 -8.13
C ALA A 5 6.52 -25.32 -8.70
N GLN A 6 5.38 -25.25 -9.40
CA GLN A 6 4.95 -23.99 -10.01
C GLN A 6 4.68 -22.96 -8.90
N PRO A 7 5.14 -21.70 -9.06
CA PRO A 7 4.85 -20.66 -8.09
C PRO A 7 3.34 -20.46 -8.02
N THR A 8 2.81 -20.40 -6.79
CA THR A 8 1.39 -20.11 -6.56
C THR A 8 1.02 -18.79 -7.22
N LYS A 9 -0.26 -18.61 -7.62
CA LYS A 9 -0.72 -17.37 -8.26
C LYS A 9 -0.36 -16.11 -7.45
N GLN A 10 -0.35 -16.21 -6.11
CA GLN A 10 0.03 -15.13 -5.20
C GLN A 10 1.52 -14.76 -5.32
N THR A 11 2.41 -15.74 -5.33
CA THR A 11 3.86 -15.52 -5.49
C THR A 11 4.17 -14.85 -6.83
N GLN A 12 3.47 -15.24 -7.91
CA GLN A 12 3.65 -14.62 -9.22
C GLN A 12 3.24 -13.14 -9.24
N GLN A 13 2.17 -12.78 -8.53
CA GLN A 13 1.75 -11.37 -8.42
C GLN A 13 2.75 -10.54 -7.61
N LEU A 14 3.31 -11.10 -6.54
CA LEU A 14 4.36 -10.45 -5.75
C LEU A 14 5.64 -10.25 -6.56
N ILE A 15 6.04 -11.23 -7.36
CA ILE A 15 7.20 -11.10 -8.27
C ILE A 15 6.94 -10.00 -9.31
N LYS A 16 5.76 -9.97 -9.94
CA LYS A 16 5.38 -8.89 -10.88
C LYS A 16 5.36 -7.52 -10.23
N ALA A 17 4.94 -7.43 -8.97
CA ALA A 17 4.98 -6.17 -8.21
C ALA A 17 6.43 -5.76 -7.88
N TYR A 18 7.29 -6.73 -7.58
CA TYR A 18 8.71 -6.53 -7.35
C TYR A 18 9.45 -6.05 -8.61
N GLU A 19 9.19 -6.66 -9.76
CA GLU A 19 9.79 -6.30 -11.06
C GLU A 19 9.42 -4.89 -11.51
N LYS A 20 8.23 -4.39 -11.13
CA LYS A 20 7.79 -3.01 -11.43
C LYS A 20 8.56 -1.95 -10.64
N GLY A 21 9.36 -2.34 -9.66
CA GLY A 21 10.27 -1.48 -8.93
C GLY A 21 9.67 -0.86 -7.66
N LYS A 22 10.58 -0.56 -6.72
CA LYS A 22 10.29 -0.07 -5.37
C LYS A 22 9.43 1.20 -5.38
N PHE A 23 9.84 2.21 -6.14
CA PHE A 23 9.18 3.52 -6.14
C PHE A 23 7.72 3.43 -6.60
N LYS A 24 7.46 2.70 -7.69
CA LYS A 24 6.11 2.49 -8.23
C LYS A 24 5.21 1.73 -7.26
N TYR A 25 5.77 0.75 -6.54
CA TYR A 25 5.04 0.03 -5.50
C TYR A 25 4.69 0.95 -4.34
N ILE A 26 5.65 1.70 -3.80
CA ILE A 26 5.42 2.60 -2.65
C ILE A 26 4.39 3.67 -3.02
N PHE A 27 4.50 4.29 -4.19
CA PHE A 27 3.56 5.31 -4.62
C PHE A 27 2.15 4.74 -4.78
N ARG A 28 2.00 3.59 -5.46
CA ARG A 28 0.68 3.01 -5.73
C ARG A 28 0.03 2.38 -4.50
N HIS A 29 0.78 1.55 -3.77
CA HIS A 29 0.23 0.78 -2.67
C HIS A 29 0.33 1.50 -1.32
N GLY A 30 1.38 2.30 -1.12
CA GLY A 30 1.55 3.09 0.10
C GLY A 30 0.82 4.42 0.04
N VAL A 31 1.08 5.24 -0.98
CA VAL A 31 0.52 6.60 -1.03
C VAL A 31 -0.90 6.62 -1.57
N LEU A 32 -1.16 6.09 -2.78
CA LEU A 32 -2.48 6.17 -3.41
C LEU A 32 -3.52 5.29 -2.71
N ASN A 33 -3.20 4.00 -2.49
CA ASN A 33 -4.19 3.07 -1.94
C ASN A 33 -4.36 3.14 -0.42
N TRP A 34 -3.31 3.54 0.32
CA TRP A 34 -3.37 3.60 1.78
C TRP A 34 -3.40 5.05 2.25
N GLY A 35 -2.41 5.87 1.91
CA GLY A 35 -2.35 7.28 2.35
C GLY A 35 -3.58 8.10 1.96
N ILE A 36 -3.89 8.20 0.66
CA ILE A 36 -5.03 9.00 0.19
C ILE A 36 -6.35 8.42 0.67
N THR A 37 -6.57 7.12 0.51
CA THR A 37 -7.83 6.48 0.92
C THR A 37 -8.08 6.63 2.42
N THR A 38 -7.08 6.34 3.27
CA THR A 38 -7.21 6.47 4.73
C THR A 38 -7.33 7.92 5.16
N GLY A 39 -6.55 8.83 4.57
CA GLY A 39 -6.65 10.26 4.87
C GLY A 39 -8.01 10.85 4.52
N PHE A 40 -8.58 10.45 3.37
CA PHE A 40 -9.91 10.88 2.96
C PHE A 40 -11.01 10.33 3.88
N ILE A 41 -10.94 9.03 4.22
CA ILE A 41 -11.87 8.42 5.19
C ILE A 41 -11.77 9.11 6.56
N PHE A 42 -10.55 9.40 7.02
CA PHE A 42 -10.32 10.09 8.28
C PHE A 42 -10.98 11.47 8.29
N LEU A 43 -10.79 12.27 7.23
CA LEU A 43 -11.43 13.57 7.11
C LEU A 43 -12.95 13.48 7.06
N LEU A 44 -13.51 12.48 6.38
CA LEU A 44 -14.95 12.24 6.40
C LEU A 44 -15.46 11.93 7.80
N ILE A 45 -14.80 11.03 8.54
CA ILE A 45 -15.18 10.68 9.90
C ILE A 45 -15.10 11.91 10.82
N VAL A 46 -14.00 12.65 10.77
CA VAL A 46 -13.81 13.86 11.59
C VAL A 46 -14.83 14.93 11.23
N GLY A 47 -15.11 15.13 9.94
CA GLY A 47 -16.12 16.06 9.47
C GLY A 47 -17.52 15.67 9.97
N VAL A 48 -17.86 14.38 9.96
CA VAL A 48 -19.14 13.89 10.49
C VAL A 48 -19.24 14.09 12.00
N VAL A 49 -18.15 13.85 12.74
CA VAL A 49 -18.11 14.04 14.20
C VAL A 49 -18.23 15.51 14.59
N ARG A 50 -17.66 16.43 13.80
CA ARG A 50 -17.66 17.87 14.11
C ARG A 50 -18.91 18.60 13.64
N ASN A 51 -19.35 18.32 12.42
CA ASN A 51 -20.39 19.09 11.71
C ASN A 51 -21.69 18.28 11.50
N GLY A 52 -21.77 17.07 12.05
CA GLY A 52 -22.90 16.16 11.80
C GLY A 52 -22.93 15.67 10.35
N LEU A 53 -24.12 15.39 9.80
CA LEU A 53 -24.27 14.92 8.42
C LEU A 53 -24.35 16.07 7.38
N SER A 54 -23.86 17.26 7.73
CA SER A 54 -23.87 18.42 6.83
C SER A 54 -22.80 18.30 5.74
N LEU A 55 -23.19 17.82 4.56
CA LEU A 55 -22.26 17.57 3.44
C LEU A 55 -21.51 18.84 2.98
N SER A 56 -22.16 20.01 3.03
CA SER A 56 -21.53 21.28 2.65
C SER A 56 -20.34 21.61 3.55
N GLN A 57 -20.54 21.51 4.87
CA GLN A 57 -19.51 21.82 5.86
C GLN A 57 -18.40 20.77 5.86
N ILE A 58 -18.72 19.49 5.65
CA ILE A 58 -17.72 18.43 5.50
C ILE A 58 -16.83 18.70 4.27
N SER A 59 -17.42 19.11 3.14
CA SER A 59 -16.63 19.43 1.95
C SER A 59 -15.72 20.64 2.17
N GLU A 60 -16.20 21.69 2.84
CA GLU A 60 -15.38 22.86 3.19
C GLU A 60 -14.21 22.48 4.10
N ASP A 61 -14.43 21.63 5.11
CA ASP A 61 -13.38 21.16 6.00
C ASP A 61 -12.33 20.29 5.28
N ILE A 62 -12.75 19.42 4.36
CA ILE A 62 -11.84 18.59 3.55
C ILE A 62 -10.93 19.46 2.68
N PHE A 63 -11.50 20.47 2.03
CA PHE A 63 -10.75 21.38 1.14
C PHE A 63 -10.09 22.55 1.88
N SER A 64 -10.27 22.65 3.19
CA SER A 64 -9.57 23.63 4.02
C SER A 64 -8.06 23.35 4.06
N THR A 65 -7.28 24.36 4.45
CA THR A 65 -5.83 24.21 4.66
C THR A 65 -5.50 23.07 5.62
N ASN A 66 -6.29 22.88 6.66
CA ASN A 66 -6.11 21.81 7.64
C ASN A 66 -6.44 20.43 7.06
N GLY A 67 -7.48 20.34 6.22
CA GLY A 67 -7.84 19.12 5.50
C GLY A 67 -6.74 18.70 4.53
N ILE A 68 -6.22 19.64 3.74
CA ILE A 68 -5.11 19.42 2.82
C ILE A 68 -3.83 19.02 3.58
N LEU A 69 -3.49 19.69 4.68
CA LEU A 69 -2.35 19.34 5.52
C LEU A 69 -2.48 17.91 6.08
N THR A 70 -3.68 17.55 6.54
CA THR A 70 -3.97 16.21 7.05
C THR A 70 -3.77 15.15 5.96
N LEU A 71 -4.30 15.37 4.75
CA LEU A 71 -4.06 14.49 3.60
C LEU A 71 -2.58 14.35 3.25
N MET A 72 -1.81 15.45 3.28
CA MET A 72 -0.36 15.39 3.05
C MET A 72 0.36 14.55 4.11
N ILE A 73 -0.02 14.68 5.38
CA ILE A 73 0.53 13.86 6.48
C ILE A 73 0.22 12.38 6.26
N PHE A 74 -1.03 12.05 5.91
CA PHE A 74 -1.41 10.66 5.61
C PHE A 74 -0.68 10.10 4.37
N CYS A 75 -0.46 10.91 3.33
CA CYS A 75 0.37 10.54 2.19
C CYS A 75 1.81 10.25 2.59
N ALA A 76 2.41 11.08 3.46
CA ALA A 76 3.75 10.86 3.97
C ALA A 76 3.84 9.58 4.81
N LEU A 77 2.88 9.34 5.70
CA LEU A 77 2.77 8.09 6.46
C LEU A 77 2.56 6.88 5.53
N GLY A 78 1.77 7.03 4.48
CA GLY A 78 1.57 6.01 3.45
C GLY A 78 2.85 5.68 2.68
N ALA A 79 3.71 6.67 2.41
CA ALA A 79 5.01 6.43 1.81
C ALA A 79 5.93 5.63 2.75
N VAL A 80 5.96 5.97 4.04
CA VAL A 80 6.72 5.22 5.06
C VAL A 80 6.21 3.79 5.18
N TRP A 81 4.88 3.61 5.25
CA TRP A 81 4.24 2.30 5.28
C TRP A 81 4.55 1.47 4.04
N GLY A 82 4.43 2.07 2.84
CA GLY A 82 4.76 1.43 1.58
C GLY A 82 6.22 0.98 1.53
N ASN A 83 7.16 1.78 2.07
CA ASN A 83 8.57 1.41 2.15
C ASN A 83 8.80 0.23 3.11
N MET A 84 8.11 0.19 4.24
CA MET A 84 8.17 -0.94 5.17
C MET A 84 7.63 -2.23 4.53
N MET A 85 6.46 -2.15 3.89
CA MET A 85 5.84 -3.27 3.19
C MET A 85 6.69 -3.80 2.04
N TRP A 86 7.39 -2.91 1.32
CA TRP A 86 8.33 -3.32 0.28
C TRP A 86 9.45 -4.22 0.84
N GLY A 87 9.96 -3.91 2.03
CA GLY A 87 10.95 -4.73 2.71
C GLY A 87 10.44 -6.15 3.00
N TRP A 88 9.16 -6.28 3.35
CA TRP A 88 8.54 -7.59 3.56
C TRP A 88 8.37 -8.36 2.25
N ILE A 89 7.90 -7.70 1.19
CA ILE A 89 7.75 -8.31 -0.14
C ILE A 89 9.09 -8.80 -0.67
N LYS A 90 10.15 -7.99 -0.54
CA LYS A 90 11.50 -8.38 -0.96
C LYS A 90 11.94 -9.67 -0.26
N LYS A 91 11.79 -9.74 1.08
CA LYS A 91 12.10 -10.94 1.86
C LYS A 91 11.27 -12.15 1.43
N GLU A 92 9.99 -11.95 1.13
CA GLU A 92 9.08 -13.03 0.75
C GLU A 92 9.40 -13.58 -0.65
N VAL A 93 9.72 -12.69 -1.60
CA VAL A 93 10.16 -13.08 -2.95
C VAL A 93 11.50 -13.82 -2.88
N GLU A 94 12.48 -13.32 -2.11
CA GLU A 94 13.77 -13.99 -1.92
C GLU A 94 13.61 -15.39 -1.28
N LYS A 95 12.79 -15.52 -0.23
CA LYS A 95 12.47 -16.82 0.38
C LYS A 95 11.76 -17.77 -0.59
N GLY A 96 10.82 -17.25 -1.38
CA GLY A 96 10.10 -18.01 -2.40
C GLY A 96 11.03 -18.55 -3.48
N GLN A 97 11.94 -17.72 -3.98
CA GLN A 97 12.95 -18.11 -4.97
C GLN A 97 14.00 -19.08 -4.40
N TYR A 98 14.44 -18.88 -3.15
CA TYR A 98 15.36 -19.79 -2.46
C TYR A 98 14.78 -21.19 -2.29
N ASN A 99 13.51 -21.29 -1.87
CA ASN A 99 12.82 -22.57 -1.69
C ASN A 99 12.58 -23.31 -3.02
N GLN A 100 12.45 -22.59 -4.14
CA GLN A 100 12.39 -23.17 -5.48
C GLN A 100 13.75 -23.75 -5.91
N GLY A 101 14.85 -23.02 -5.67
CA GLY A 101 16.21 -23.47 -5.98
C GLY A 101 16.65 -24.72 -5.20
N LYS A 102 16.25 -24.84 -3.92
CA LYS A 102 16.52 -26.03 -3.11
C LYS A 102 15.76 -27.27 -3.58
N LYS A 103 14.51 -27.13 -4.06
CA LYS A 103 13.71 -28.24 -4.58
C LYS A 103 14.15 -28.72 -5.96
N ALA A 104 14.90 -27.90 -6.71
CA ALA A 104 15.45 -28.29 -8.01
C ALA A 104 16.79 -29.04 -7.92
N LYS A 105 17.46 -29.01 -6.74
CA LYS A 105 18.74 -29.71 -6.47
C LYS A 105 18.59 -31.01 -5.68
N LYS A 106 17.36 -31.38 -5.29
CA LYS A 106 17.01 -32.68 -4.69
C LYS A 106 16.24 -33.50 -5.72
#